data_AF-A0A2V6P333-F1
#
_entry.id   AF-A0A2V6P333-F1
#
_cell.length_a   1.000
_cell.length_b   1.000
_cell.length_c   1.000
_cell.angle_alpha   90.00
_cell.angle_beta   90.00
_cell.angle_gamma   90.00
#
_symmetry.space_group_name_H-M   'P 1'
#
loop_
_entity.id
_entity.type
_entity.pdbx_description
1 polymer ?
#
loop_
_entity_poly.entity_id
_entity_poly.type
_entity_poly.pdbx_seq_one_letter_code
_entity_poly.pdbx_strand_id
1 'polypeptide(L)'
;MSGVDPSKPIMIAEWGTGEFPSSNKAAWIKQGLDLFRSRYPRIKAAVYWHERWQNEEGYYSNLRVNSSVESLQAYREGVANPDWLANLLLQPLPTK
;
A
#
# COMPACT_ATOMS: atom_id res chain seq x y z
N MET A 1 -1.06 5.71 -24.64
CA MET A 1 -0.17 5.25 -23.55
C MET A 1 0.05 6.44 -22.62
N SER A 2 -0.18 6.31 -21.32
CA SER A 2 0.07 7.40 -20.37
C SER A 2 1.59 7.69 -20.32
N GLY A 3 1.96 8.93 -20.59
CA GLY A 3 3.36 9.38 -20.61
C GLY A 3 3.88 9.61 -19.20
N VAL A 4 4.20 8.54 -18.48
CA VAL A 4 4.92 8.65 -17.22
C VAL A 4 6.39 8.88 -17.55
N ASP A 5 6.94 10.02 -17.11
CA ASP A 5 8.36 10.36 -17.24
C ASP A 5 9.22 9.16 -16.80
N PRO A 6 10.23 8.70 -17.56
CA PRO A 6 10.97 7.48 -17.25
C PRO A 6 11.83 7.60 -15.97
N SER A 7 12.14 8.81 -15.53
CA SER A 7 13.09 9.10 -14.44
C SER A 7 12.42 9.50 -13.12
N LYS A 8 11.20 10.05 -13.17
CA LYS A 8 10.53 10.54 -11.95
C LYS A 8 10.15 9.39 -11.01
N PRO A 9 10.28 9.57 -9.68
CA PRO A 9 9.71 8.63 -8.71
C PRO A 9 8.17 8.59 -8.85
N ILE A 10 7.60 7.46 -8.48
CA ILE A 10 6.16 7.19 -8.53
C ILE A 10 5.65 7.05 -7.10
N MET A 11 4.51 7.69 -6.83
CA MET A 11 3.68 7.42 -5.66
C MET A 11 2.46 6.65 -6.11
N ILE A 12 2.16 5.53 -5.46
CA ILE A 12 0.83 4.94 -5.52
C ILE A 12 -0.03 5.71 -4.53
N ALA A 13 -0.77 6.68 -5.04
CA ALA A 13 -1.59 7.58 -4.20
C ALA A 13 -2.74 6.85 -3.51
N GLU A 14 -3.22 5.75 -4.09
CA GLU A 14 -4.27 4.91 -3.52
C GLU A 14 -4.03 3.46 -3.91
N TRP A 15 -4.02 2.57 -2.91
CA TRP A 15 -4.11 1.13 -3.12
C TRP A 15 -4.83 0.46 -1.94
N GLY A 16 -5.52 -0.64 -2.21
CA GLY A 16 -6.22 -1.41 -1.20
C GLY A 16 -7.13 -2.43 -1.85
N THR A 17 -7.56 -3.42 -1.09
CA THR A 17 -8.54 -4.40 -1.53
C THR A 17 -9.51 -4.73 -0.42
N GLY A 18 -10.76 -5.03 -0.81
CA GLY A 18 -11.77 -5.59 0.08
C GLY A 18 -11.51 -7.06 0.39
N GLU A 19 -12.32 -7.60 1.30
CA GLU A 19 -12.46 -9.05 1.50
C GLU A 19 -13.49 -9.55 0.49
N PHE A 20 -13.07 -10.41 -0.45
CA PHE A 20 -13.97 -10.99 -1.45
C PHE A 20 -13.99 -12.52 -1.34
N PRO A 21 -15.13 -13.18 -1.63
CA PRO A 21 -15.18 -14.64 -1.71
C PRO A 21 -14.10 -15.19 -2.64
N SER A 22 -13.47 -16.30 -2.23
CA SER A 22 -12.38 -16.96 -2.99
C SER A 22 -11.12 -16.12 -3.21
N SER A 23 -10.98 -14.97 -2.56
CA SER A 23 -9.75 -14.16 -2.56
C SER A 23 -8.95 -14.35 -1.27
N ASN A 24 -7.65 -14.04 -1.31
CA ASN A 24 -6.79 -13.99 -0.12
C ASN A 24 -6.17 -12.59 0.00
N LYS A 25 -6.84 -11.73 0.77
CA LYS A 25 -6.39 -10.35 0.99
C LYS A 25 -5.02 -10.27 1.65
N ALA A 26 -4.74 -11.13 2.63
CA ALA A 26 -3.44 -11.17 3.30
C ALA A 26 -2.29 -11.46 2.31
N ALA A 27 -2.48 -12.45 1.42
CA ALA A 27 -1.53 -12.76 0.36
C ALA A 27 -1.39 -11.59 -0.64
N TRP A 28 -2.49 -10.92 -0.99
CA TRP A 28 -2.48 -9.75 -1.86
C TRP A 28 -1.68 -8.59 -1.27
N ILE A 29 -1.89 -8.28 0.02
CA ILE A 29 -1.14 -7.24 0.74
C ILE A 29 0.34 -7.57 0.77
N LYS A 30 0.70 -8.81 1.15
CA LYS A 30 2.10 -9.28 1.19
C LYS A 30 2.77 -9.16 -0.18
N GLN A 31 2.07 -9.59 -1.24
CA GLN A 31 2.58 -9.52 -2.60
C GLN A 31 2.77 -8.06 -3.06
N GLY A 32 1.81 -7.18 -2.78
CA GLY A 32 1.91 -5.76 -3.14
C GLY A 32 3.15 -5.10 -2.53
N LEU A 33 3.30 -5.22 -1.20
CA LEU A 33 4.43 -4.63 -0.48
C LEU A 33 5.79 -5.22 -0.89
N ASP A 34 5.84 -6.52 -1.25
CA ASP A 34 7.06 -7.12 -1.81
C ASP A 34 7.39 -6.57 -3.20
N LEU A 35 6.42 -6.53 -4.11
CA LEU A 35 6.64 -6.10 -5.49
C LEU A 35 7.00 -4.61 -5.58
N PHE A 36 6.45 -3.76 -4.73
CA PHE A 36 6.77 -2.33 -4.70
C PHE A 36 8.27 -2.09 -4.46
N ARG A 37 8.90 -2.90 -3.60
CA ARG A 37 10.36 -2.81 -3.34
C ARG A 37 11.21 -3.65 -4.31
N SER A 38 10.74 -4.84 -4.71
CA SER A 38 11.57 -5.81 -5.44
C SER A 38 11.51 -5.67 -6.96
N ARG A 39 10.35 -5.34 -7.51
CA ARG A 39 10.09 -5.33 -8.96
C ARG A 39 9.87 -3.94 -9.53
N TYR A 40 9.38 -3.01 -8.71
CA TYR A 40 8.99 -1.67 -9.15
C TYR A 40 9.83 -0.58 -8.45
N PRO A 41 11.14 -0.49 -8.71
CA PRO A 41 12.07 0.33 -7.92
C PRO A 41 11.79 1.84 -7.98
N ARG A 42 10.97 2.30 -8.92
CA ARG A 42 10.51 3.69 -9.04
C ARG A 42 9.40 4.05 -8.07
N ILE A 43 8.70 3.08 -7.48
CA ILE A 43 7.72 3.32 -6.41
C ILE A 43 8.50 3.74 -5.16
N LYS A 44 8.29 4.98 -4.73
CA LYS A 44 8.93 5.55 -3.52
C LYS A 44 7.94 5.83 -2.39
N ALA A 45 6.65 5.72 -2.67
CA ALA A 45 5.58 5.84 -1.70
C ALA A 45 4.35 5.04 -2.14
N ALA A 46 3.63 4.47 -1.19
CA ALA A 46 2.36 3.80 -1.42
C ALA A 46 1.41 4.13 -0.26
N VAL A 47 0.28 4.75 -0.55
CA VAL A 47 -0.69 5.22 0.45
C VAL A 47 -1.87 4.25 0.46
N TYR A 48 -1.98 3.47 1.54
CA TYR A 48 -3.04 2.47 1.66
C TYR A 48 -4.39 3.15 1.93
N TRP A 49 -5.40 2.84 1.13
CA TRP A 49 -6.76 3.34 1.31
C TRP A 49 -7.45 2.58 2.44
N HIS A 50 -7.29 3.08 3.66
CA HIS A 50 -7.80 2.46 4.88
C HIS A 50 -9.22 2.93 5.22
N GLU A 51 -10.22 2.46 4.47
CA GLU A 51 -11.61 2.87 4.67
C GLU A 51 -12.59 1.70 4.71
N ARG A 52 -13.73 1.93 5.36
CA ARG A 52 -14.93 1.10 5.24
C ARG A 52 -16.15 1.98 5.07
N TRP A 53 -16.84 1.82 3.94
CA TRP A 53 -18.08 2.55 3.65
C TRP A 53 -19.21 1.57 3.31
N GLN A 54 -20.44 2.04 3.51
CA GLN A 54 -21.66 1.33 3.11
C GLN A 54 -22.01 1.74 1.68
N ASN A 55 -22.28 0.77 0.82
CA ASN A 55 -22.76 1.00 -0.53
C ASN A 55 -24.28 1.17 -0.52
N GLU A 56 -24.86 1.73 -1.59
CA GLU A 56 -26.29 2.01 -1.69
C GLU A 56 -27.15 0.75 -1.53
N GLU A 57 -26.63 -0.40 -1.94
CA GLU A 57 -27.27 -1.72 -1.86
C GLU A 57 -27.15 -2.37 -0.47
N GLY A 58 -26.64 -1.64 0.52
CA GLY A 58 -26.62 -2.04 1.94
C GLY A 58 -25.45 -2.95 2.35
N TYR A 59 -24.62 -3.41 1.42
CA TYR A 59 -23.38 -4.12 1.74
C TYR A 59 -22.21 -3.14 1.99
N TYR A 60 -21.14 -3.63 2.62
CA TYR A 60 -19.98 -2.81 2.95
C TYR A 60 -18.78 -3.12 2.06
N SER A 61 -18.14 -2.05 1.55
CA SER A 61 -16.79 -2.10 1.04
C SER A 61 -15.84 -1.90 2.22
N ASN A 62 -15.05 -2.92 2.57
CA ASN A 62 -14.15 -2.88 3.73
C ASN A 62 -12.69 -3.09 3.29
N LEU A 63 -12.02 -1.98 2.95
CA LEU A 63 -10.63 -2.00 2.48
C LEU A 63 -9.63 -1.99 3.63
N ARG A 64 -10.04 -1.58 4.83
CA ARG A 64 -9.21 -1.51 6.05
C ARG A 64 -8.27 -2.70 6.21
N VAL A 65 -7.03 -2.45 6.62
CA VAL A 65 -6.03 -3.52 6.82
C VAL A 65 -6.42 -4.42 7.98
N ASN A 66 -7.22 -3.91 8.93
CA ASN A 66 -7.75 -4.66 10.06
C ASN A 66 -9.13 -5.29 9.79
N SER A 67 -9.46 -5.61 8.54
CA SER A 67 -10.68 -6.36 8.20
C SER A 67 -10.66 -7.81 8.67
N SER A 68 -9.46 -8.37 8.87
CA SER A 68 -9.19 -9.72 9.37
C SER A 68 -7.84 -9.74 10.11
N VAL A 69 -7.59 -10.79 10.91
CA VAL A 69 -6.32 -10.95 11.64
C VAL A 69 -5.17 -11.16 10.65
N GLU A 70 -5.41 -11.96 9.63
CA GLU A 70 -4.47 -12.30 8.57
C GLU A 70 -4.07 -11.07 7.75
N SER A 71 -5.04 -10.21 7.41
CA SER A 71 -4.77 -8.96 6.69
C SER A 71 -3.94 -7.99 7.54
N LEU A 72 -4.26 -7.87 8.82
CA LEU A 72 -3.52 -7.00 9.74
C LEU A 72 -2.09 -7.50 9.91
N GLN A 73 -1.90 -8.80 10.09
CA GLN A 73 -0.59 -9.41 10.23
C GLN A 73 0.25 -9.21 8.96
N ALA A 74 -0.30 -9.51 7.78
CA ALA A 74 0.39 -9.33 6.50
C ALA A 74 0.81 -7.86 6.28
N TYR A 75 -0.06 -6.91 6.63
CA TYR A 75 0.27 -5.49 6.53
C TYR A 75 1.42 -5.13 7.47
N ARG A 76 1.34 -5.52 8.76
CA ARG A 76 2.38 -5.24 9.76
C ARG A 76 3.73 -5.82 9.38
N GLU A 77 3.77 -7.08 8.94
CA GLU A 77 4.99 -7.74 8.48
C GLU A 77 5.58 -7.04 7.25
N GLY A 78 4.74 -6.64 6.29
CA GLY A 78 5.19 -6.00 5.06
C GLY A 78 5.76 -4.59 5.29
N VAL A 79 5.10 -3.75 6.10
CA VAL A 79 5.56 -2.38 6.40
C VAL A 79 6.72 -2.34 7.40
N ALA A 80 6.95 -3.42 8.16
CA ALA A 80 8.12 -3.55 9.04
C ALA A 80 9.42 -3.82 8.28
N ASN A 81 9.37 -4.02 6.96
CA ASN A 81 10.58 -4.16 6.16
C ASN A 81 11.42 -2.85 6.20
N PRO A 82 12.76 -2.91 6.40
CA PRO A 82 13.62 -1.73 6.49
C PRO A 82 13.64 -0.80 5.26
N ASP A 83 13.21 -1.29 4.09
CA ASP A 83 13.08 -0.47 2.89
C ASP A 83 11.95 0.59 3.03
N TRP A 84 11.02 0.38 3.97
CA TRP A 84 10.00 1.36 4.33
C TRP A 84 10.48 2.27 5.46
N LEU A 85 10.33 3.58 5.26
CA LEU A 85 10.67 4.56 6.27
C LEU A 85 9.58 4.62 7.35
N ALA A 86 9.90 4.12 8.55
CA ALA A 86 9.00 4.19 9.70
C ALA A 86 8.94 5.60 10.33
N ASN A 87 9.97 6.41 10.13
CA ASN A 87 10.08 7.76 10.67
C ASN A 87 10.26 8.77 9.54
N LEU A 88 9.71 9.97 9.72
CA LEU A 88 9.98 11.09 8.85
C LEU A 88 11.46 11.44 8.91
N LEU A 89 12.15 11.36 7.77
CA LEU A 89 13.51 11.84 7.62
C LEU A 89 13.47 13.35 7.40
N LEU A 90 13.48 14.12 8.48
CA LEU A 90 13.64 15.57 8.43
C LEU A 90 15.13 15.89 8.40
N GLN A 91 15.67 16.10 7.20
CA GLN A 91 17.06 16.54 7.02
C GLN A 91 17.08 17.94 6.37
N PRO A 92 17.93 18.87 6.86
CA PRO A 92 18.18 20.11 6.16
C PRO A 92 18.70 19.79 4.75
N LEU A 93 18.17 20.48 3.73
CA LEU A 93 18.78 20.42 2.40
C LEU A 93 20.21 20.98 2.51
N PRO A 94 21.21 20.33 1.88
CA PRO A 94 22.56 20.88 1.83
C PRO A 94 22.52 22.31 1.30
N THR A 95 23.10 23.26 2.05
CA THR A 95 23.36 24.61 1.52
C THR A 95 24.32 24.47 0.35
N LYS A 96 23.92 25.02 -0.80
CA LYS A 96 24.79 25.12 -1.98
C LYS A 96 26.01 25.99 -1.68
#